data_AF-A0A941E7X3-F1
#
_entry.id   AF-A0A941E7X3-F1
#
_cell.length_a   1.000
_cell.length_b   1.000
_cell.length_c   1.000
_cell.angle_alpha   90.00
_cell.angle_beta   90.00
_cell.angle_gamma   90.00
#
_symmetry.space_group_name_H-M   'P 1'
#
loop_
_entity.id
_entity.type
_entity.pdbx_description
1 polymer ?
#
loop_
_entity_poly.entity_id
_entity_poly.type
_entity_poly.pdbx_seq_one_letter_code
_entity_poly.pdbx_strand_id
1 'polypeptide(L)'
;MQLNSDNLRTIASSSDASEGDRRVAAAVCVAMDDWPTQGQILVDEFLRELLAEFGQPTYENIRSGAARLNITTDAWKAEALTGLLVAWSENNRHLSLCDLLGGLSSPSPNHSFNPDALKRAG
;
A
#
# COMPACT_ATOMS: atom_id res chain seq x y z
N MET A 1 13.76 3.21 -1.56
CA MET A 1 12.71 2.93 -2.56
C MET A 1 11.85 4.17 -2.59
N GLN A 2 11.91 4.99 -3.63
CA GLN A 2 11.27 6.31 -3.61
C GLN A 2 9.90 6.20 -4.27
N LEU A 3 8.93 5.63 -3.54
CA LEU A 3 7.53 5.64 -3.97
C LEU A 3 6.93 7.01 -3.68
N ASN A 4 6.21 7.55 -4.65
CA ASN A 4 5.42 8.76 -4.48
C ASN A 4 3.96 8.52 -4.85
N SER A 5 3.10 9.48 -4.55
CA SER A 5 1.66 9.42 -4.82
C SER A 5 1.34 9.21 -6.30
N ASP A 6 2.13 9.74 -7.23
CA ASP A 6 1.92 9.56 -8.67
C ASP A 6 2.20 8.12 -9.13
N ASN A 7 3.25 7.48 -8.58
CA ASN A 7 3.52 6.07 -8.81
C ASN A 7 2.36 5.20 -8.31
N LEU A 8 1.84 5.47 -7.10
CA LEU A 8 0.70 4.73 -6.55
C LEU A 8 -0.57 4.95 -7.37
N ARG A 9 -0.86 6.18 -7.83
CA ARG A 9 -2.01 6.48 -8.71
C ARG A 9 -1.91 5.74 -10.05
N THR A 10 -0.69 5.64 -10.60
CA THR A 10 -0.44 4.86 -11.83
C THR A 10 -0.74 3.38 -11.61
N ILE A 11 -0.28 2.80 -10.52
CA ILE A 11 -0.54 1.39 -10.18
C ILE A 11 -2.02 1.16 -9.95
N ALA A 12 -2.68 2.00 -9.15
CA ALA A 12 -4.11 1.94 -8.88
C ALA A 12 -4.97 1.93 -10.17
N SER A 13 -4.51 2.63 -11.21
CA SER A 13 -5.21 2.76 -12.49
C SER A 13 -4.75 1.74 -13.54
N SER A 14 -3.69 0.99 -13.27
CA SER A 14 -3.12 0.02 -14.22
C SER A 14 -4.06 -1.17 -14.42
N SER A 15 -4.12 -1.71 -15.63
CA SER A 15 -4.84 -2.97 -15.89
C SER A 15 -3.94 -4.20 -15.76
N ASP A 16 -2.62 -3.98 -15.72
CA ASP A 16 -1.60 -5.04 -15.60
C ASP A 16 -1.28 -5.40 -14.14
N ALA A 17 -1.66 -4.54 -13.19
CA ALA A 17 -1.49 -4.78 -11.76
C ALA A 17 -2.61 -5.68 -11.20
N SER A 18 -2.28 -6.50 -10.19
CA SER A 18 -3.26 -7.36 -9.54
C SER A 18 -4.36 -6.53 -8.85
N GLU A 19 -5.57 -7.07 -8.69
CA GLU A 19 -6.64 -6.35 -7.99
C GLU A 19 -6.24 -5.93 -6.58
N GLY A 20 -5.51 -6.79 -5.86
CA GLY A 20 -5.00 -6.48 -4.52
C GLY A 20 -4.04 -5.29 -4.53
N ASP A 21 -3.08 -5.27 -5.45
CA ASP A 21 -2.10 -4.20 -5.59
C ASP A 21 -2.75 -2.86 -5.91
N ARG A 22 -3.73 -2.87 -6.82
CA ARG A 22 -4.48 -1.66 -7.20
C ARG A 22 -5.27 -1.09 -6.04
N ARG A 23 -5.92 -1.96 -5.26
CA ARG A 23 -6.72 -1.56 -4.09
C ARG A 23 -5.84 -0.99 -2.98
N VAL A 24 -4.71 -1.64 -2.69
CA VAL A 24 -3.74 -1.14 -1.69
C VAL A 24 -3.16 0.19 -2.15
N ALA A 25 -2.72 0.32 -3.41
CA ALA A 25 -2.18 1.56 -3.95
C ALA A 25 -3.19 2.72 -3.88
N ALA A 26 -4.44 2.47 -4.27
CA ALA A 26 -5.51 3.46 -4.19
C ALA A 26 -5.78 3.89 -2.75
N ALA A 27 -5.83 2.94 -1.81
CA ALA A 27 -6.10 3.23 -0.42
C ALA A 27 -4.97 3.98 0.28
N VAL A 28 -3.71 3.71 -0.08
CA VAL A 28 -2.58 4.50 0.40
C VAL A 28 -2.63 5.94 -0.13
N CYS A 29 -3.01 6.14 -1.40
CA CYS A 29 -3.23 7.50 -1.92
C CYS A 29 -4.30 8.26 -1.13
N VAL A 30 -5.47 7.64 -0.91
CA VAL A 30 -6.55 8.25 -0.12
C VAL A 30 -6.08 8.53 1.30
N ALA A 31 -5.41 7.57 1.94
CA ALA A 31 -4.89 7.76 3.28
C ALA A 31 -3.88 8.92 3.39
N MET A 32 -3.06 9.15 2.36
CA MET A 32 -2.13 10.28 2.30
C MET A 32 -2.85 11.63 2.02
N ASP A 33 -3.92 11.62 1.25
CA ASP A 33 -4.74 12.80 0.99
C ASP A 33 -5.51 13.22 2.29
N ASP A 34 -6.00 12.25 3.06
CA ASP A 34 -6.69 12.47 4.35
C ASP A 34 -5.73 12.72 5.52
N TRP A 35 -4.52 12.13 5.50
CA TRP A 35 -3.42 12.33 6.45
C TRP A 35 -2.27 13.09 5.77
N PRO A 36 -2.36 14.43 5.66
CA PRO A 36 -1.30 15.21 5.05
C PRO A 36 -0.06 15.22 5.96
N THR A 37 0.94 14.43 5.59
CA THR A 37 2.26 14.43 6.23
C THR A 37 3.11 15.58 5.71
N GLN A 38 4.18 15.89 6.44
CA GLN A 38 5.20 16.80 5.93
C GLN A 38 5.80 16.17 4.67
N GLY A 39 5.55 16.79 3.51
CA GLY A 39 5.99 16.30 2.21
C GLY A 39 5.03 15.32 1.50
N GLN A 40 3.71 15.48 1.74
CA GLN A 40 2.47 15.03 1.03
C GLN A 40 2.54 14.08 -0.19
N ILE A 41 3.58 14.13 -0.99
CA ILE A 41 3.81 13.33 -2.19
C ILE A 41 4.62 12.05 -1.86
N LEU A 42 5.42 12.04 -0.78
CA LEU A 42 6.34 10.96 -0.46
C LEU A 42 5.69 9.91 0.45
N VAL A 43 5.61 8.67 -0.05
CA VAL A 43 5.04 7.54 0.69
C VAL A 43 5.92 7.18 1.89
N ASP A 44 7.24 7.33 1.78
CA ASP A 44 8.17 7.07 2.88
C ASP A 44 7.91 7.95 4.11
N GLU A 45 7.46 9.20 3.92
CA GLU A 45 7.15 10.10 5.04
C GLU A 45 5.86 9.68 5.74
N PHE A 46 4.84 9.29 4.97
CA PHE A 46 3.63 8.67 5.53
C PHE A 46 3.94 7.40 6.33
N LEU A 47 4.79 6.51 5.79
CA LEU A 47 5.22 5.30 6.50
C LEU A 47 6.01 5.62 7.78
N ARG A 48 6.84 6.67 7.79
CA ARG A 48 7.56 7.11 8.99
C ARG A 48 6.62 7.60 10.08
N GLU A 49 5.58 8.36 9.73
CA GLU A 49 4.59 8.80 10.71
C GLU A 49 3.80 7.63 11.28
N LEU A 50 3.36 6.68 10.44
CA LEU A 50 2.74 5.45 10.92
C LEU A 50 3.66 4.65 11.85
N LEU A 51 4.95 4.54 11.51
CA LEU A 51 5.94 3.86 12.32
C LEU A 51 6.13 4.53 13.68
N ALA A 52 6.16 5.86 13.71
CA ALA A 52 6.31 6.64 14.93
C ALA A 52 5.08 6.55 15.84
N GLU A 53 3.88 6.53 15.26
CA GLU A 53 2.61 6.52 15.99
C GLU A 53 2.23 5.11 16.48
N PHE A 54 2.40 4.08 15.64
CA PHE A 54 1.85 2.74 15.89
C PHE A 54 2.90 1.63 15.97
N GLY A 55 4.18 1.96 15.77
CA GLY A 55 5.23 0.95 15.60
C GLY A 55 5.13 0.31 14.21
N GLN A 56 5.63 -0.93 14.06
CA GLN A 56 5.65 -1.56 12.74
C GLN A 56 4.27 -1.53 12.08
N PRO A 57 4.14 -1.06 10.81
CA PRO A 57 2.86 -0.89 10.12
C PRO A 57 2.34 -2.24 9.63
N THR A 58 1.98 -3.11 10.58
CA THR A 58 1.27 -4.36 10.34
C THR A 58 -0.22 -4.11 10.46
N TYR A 59 -1.03 -4.99 9.85
CA TYR A 59 -2.48 -4.90 9.91
C TYR A 59 -3.00 -4.80 11.35
N GLU A 60 -2.54 -5.68 12.25
CA GLU A 60 -3.01 -5.70 13.64
C GLU A 60 -2.57 -4.50 14.47
N ASN A 61 -1.36 -3.97 14.22
CA ASN A 61 -0.89 -2.76 14.91
C ASN A 61 -1.68 -1.54 14.46
N ILE A 62 -1.91 -1.38 13.16
CA ILE A 62 -2.69 -0.26 12.62
C ILE A 62 -4.15 -0.36 13.07
N ARG A 63 -4.76 -1.55 13.01
CA ARG A 63 -6.12 -1.79 13.51
C ARG A 63 -6.25 -1.47 15.00
N SER A 64 -5.31 -1.93 15.82
CA SER A 64 -5.31 -1.66 17.26
C SER A 64 -5.02 -0.20 17.58
N GLY A 65 -4.16 0.45 16.81
CA GLY A 65 -3.84 1.87 16.91
C GLY A 65 -5.00 2.77 16.52
N ALA A 66 -5.68 2.46 15.41
CA ALA A 66 -6.86 3.18 14.94
C ALA A 66 -7.98 3.19 15.98
N ALA A 67 -8.18 2.07 16.70
CA ALA A 67 -9.16 1.97 17.78
C ALA A 67 -8.84 2.84 19.01
N ARG A 68 -7.59 3.31 19.14
CA ARG A 68 -7.13 4.17 20.24
C ARG A 68 -7.12 5.65 19.87
N LEU A 69 -7.34 6.00 18.61
CA LEU A 69 -7.38 7.37 18.15
C LEU A 69 -8.55 8.12 18.80
N ASN A 70 -8.29 9.35 19.22
CA ASN A 70 -9.35 10.21 19.71
C ASN A 70 -10.08 10.82 18.52
N ILE A 71 -11.30 10.35 18.27
CA ILE A 71 -12.13 10.78 17.12
C ILE A 71 -12.33 12.31 17.09
N THR A 72 -12.23 13.00 18.23
CA THR A 72 -12.40 14.46 18.28
C THR A 72 -11.20 15.22 17.70
N THR A 73 -9.99 14.66 17.80
CA THR A 73 -8.73 15.31 17.40
C THR A 73 -8.08 14.66 16.18
N ASP A 74 -8.35 13.37 15.98
CA ASP A 74 -7.68 12.49 15.02
C ASP A 74 -8.67 11.87 14.03
N ALA A 75 -9.84 12.51 13.82
CA ALA A 75 -10.87 12.02 12.88
C ALA A 75 -10.29 11.69 11.49
N TRP A 76 -9.45 12.57 10.97
CA TRP A 76 -8.79 12.45 9.67
C TRP A 76 -7.82 11.26 9.62
N LYS A 77 -7.07 10.98 10.70
CA LYS A 77 -6.26 9.76 10.81
C LYS A 77 -7.15 8.51 10.84
N ALA A 78 -8.27 8.55 11.57
CA ALA A 78 -9.18 7.41 11.67
C ALA A 78 -9.82 7.07 10.31
N GLU A 79 -10.19 8.07 9.52
CA GLU A 79 -10.69 7.89 8.15
C GLU A 79 -9.62 7.29 7.23
N ALA A 80 -8.41 7.87 7.22
CA ALA A 80 -7.27 7.37 6.47
C ALA A 80 -6.96 5.89 6.76
N LEU A 81 -6.90 5.52 8.05
CA LEU A 81 -6.61 4.15 8.47
C LEU A 81 -7.76 3.18 8.15
N THR A 82 -9.01 3.63 8.22
CA THR A 82 -10.17 2.80 7.89
C THR A 82 -10.16 2.42 6.42
N GLY A 83 -9.95 3.38 5.52
CA GLY A 83 -9.83 3.12 4.07
C GLY A 83 -8.69 2.15 3.76
N LEU A 84 -7.54 2.35 4.40
CA LEU A 84 -6.38 1.47 4.26
C LEU A 84 -6.68 0.03 4.71
N LEU A 85 -7.24 -0.16 5.90
CA LEU A 85 -7.55 -1.49 6.44
C LEU A 85 -8.61 -2.24 5.62
N VAL A 86 -9.57 -1.53 5.01
CA VAL A 86 -10.58 -2.13 4.12
C VAL A 86 -9.96 -2.65 2.82
N ALA A 87 -8.98 -1.93 2.27
CA ALA A 87 -8.26 -2.36 1.07
C ALA A 87 -7.25 -3.48 1.34
N TRP A 88 -6.79 -3.60 2.57
CA TRP A 88 -5.92 -4.66 3.05
C TRP A 88 -6.70 -5.98 3.18
N SER A 89 -6.82 -6.69 2.06
CA SER A 89 -7.52 -7.99 1.95
C SER A 89 -7.06 -8.99 3.01
N GLU A 90 -7.96 -9.89 3.45
CA GLU A 90 -7.64 -10.98 4.39
C GLU A 90 -6.43 -11.82 3.93
N ASN A 91 -6.30 -11.99 2.61
CA ASN A 91 -5.21 -12.76 2.00
C ASN A 91 -3.83 -12.13 2.24
N ASN A 92 -3.77 -10.82 2.52
CA ASN A 92 -2.53 -10.05 2.63
C ASN A 92 -2.28 -9.52 4.05
N ARG A 93 -3.13 -9.88 5.03
CA ARG A 93 -3.00 -9.44 6.44
C ARG A 93 -1.70 -9.91 7.11
N HIS A 94 -1.07 -10.95 6.56
CA HIS A 94 0.19 -11.49 7.06
C HIS A 94 1.41 -10.66 6.64
N LEU A 95 1.25 -9.71 5.70
CA LEU A 95 2.31 -8.83 5.21
C LEU A 95 2.25 -7.47 5.92
N SER A 96 3.40 -6.83 6.13
CA SER A 96 3.44 -5.43 6.55
C SER A 96 3.09 -4.49 5.39
N LEU A 97 2.73 -3.25 5.69
CA LEU A 97 2.47 -2.25 4.65
C LEU A 97 3.72 -2.01 3.80
N CYS A 98 4.90 -2.06 4.42
CA CYS A 98 6.17 -1.94 3.73
C CYS A 98 6.40 -3.09 2.74
N ASP A 99 6.02 -4.33 3.09
CA ASP A 99 6.17 -5.48 2.19
C ASP A 99 5.21 -5.38 1.00
N LEU A 100 3.97 -4.96 1.24
CA LEU A 100 3.00 -4.72 0.18
C LEU A 100 3.50 -3.66 -0.79
N LEU A 101 3.91 -2.51 -0.28
CA LEU A 101 4.45 -1.42 -1.08
C LEU A 101 5.76 -1.83 -1.78
N GLY A 102 6.61 -2.63 -1.13
CA GLY A 102 7.82 -3.21 -1.70
C GLY A 102 7.54 -4.10 -2.92
N GLY A 103 6.44 -4.86 -2.88
CA GLY A 103 5.92 -5.61 -4.02
C GLY A 103 5.49 -4.71 -5.18
N LEU A 104 4.93 -3.53 -4.89
CA LEU A 104 4.50 -2.55 -5.90
C LEU A 104 5.65 -1.85 -6.63
N SER A 105 6.81 -1.71 -5.98
CA SER A 105 8.00 -1.08 -6.58
C SER A 105 8.92 -2.03 -7.31
N SER A 106 8.74 -3.34 -7.11
CA SER A 106 9.44 -4.33 -7.89
C SER A 106 8.75 -4.42 -9.25
N PRO A 107 9.43 -4.23 -10.40
CA PRO A 107 8.85 -4.63 -11.66
C PRO A 107 8.51 -6.10 -11.50
N SER A 108 7.24 -6.46 -11.66
CA SER A 108 6.80 -7.85 -11.58
C SER A 108 7.81 -8.67 -12.38
N PRO A 109 8.47 -9.69 -11.79
CA PRO A 109 9.39 -10.50 -12.54
C PRO A 109 8.58 -11.05 -13.70
N ASN A 110 9.01 -10.66 -14.91
CA ASN A 110 8.45 -11.09 -16.17
C ASN A 110 7.84 -12.49 -16.02
N HIS A 111 6.55 -12.60 -16.31
CA HIS A 111 6.06 -13.80 -16.97
C HIS A 111 6.79 -13.83 -18.32
N SER A 112 8.07 -14.24 -18.31
CA SER A 112 8.82 -14.62 -19.49
C SER A 112 8.15 -15.89 -19.96
N PHE A 113 7.05 -15.72 -20.69
CA PHE A 113 6.62 -16.73 -21.62
C PHE A 113 7.83 -16.96 -22.50
N ASN A 114 8.45 -18.13 -22.36
CA ASN A 114 9.62 -18.53 -23.11
C ASN A 114 9.11 -19.21 -24.40
N PRO A 115 8.98 -18.50 -25.54
CA PRO A 115 8.51 -19.13 -26.78
C PRO A 115 9.47 -20.20 -27.30
N ASP A 116 10.69 -20.30 -26.76
CA ASP A 116 11.68 -21.31 -27.15
C ASP A 116 11.33 -22.74 -26.67
N ALA A 117 10.36 -22.90 -25.77
CA ALA A 117 9.84 -24.22 -25.41
C ALA A 117 9.05 -24.90 -26.55
N LEU A 118 8.62 -24.15 -27.58
CA LEU A 118 7.80 -24.69 -28.68
C LEU A 118 8.62 -25.14 -29.91
N LYS A 119 9.95 -24.98 -29.91
CA LYS A 119 10.80 -25.24 -31.08
C LYS A 119 11.65 -26.52 -31.03
N ARG A 120 11.51 -27.35 -29.99
CA ARG A 120 12.23 -28.64 -29.86
C ARG A 120 11.33 -29.88 -29.91
N ALA A 121 10.06 -29.73 -30.27
CA ALA A 121 9.10 -30.83 -30.41
C ALA A 121 8.52 -30.94 -31.84
N GLY A 122 9.28 -30.49 -32.85
CA GLY A 122 8.97 -30.65 -34.27
C GLY A 122 10.13 -31.27 -35.02
#